data_AF-A0A1Q8TGD0-F1
#
_entry.id   AF-A0A1Q8TGD0-F1
#
_cell.length_a   1.000
_cell.length_b   1.000
_cell.length_c   1.000
_cell.angle_alpha   90.00
_cell.angle_beta   90.00
_cell.angle_gamma   90.00
#
_symmetry.space_group_name_H-M   'P 1'
#
loop_
_entity.id
_entity.type
_entity.pdbx_description
1 polymer ?
#
loop_
_entity_poly.entity_id
_entity_poly.type
_entity_poly.pdbx_seq_one_letter_code
_entity_poly.pdbx_strand_id
1 'polypeptide(L)'
;MSDFTAEPPANIEELKKLAGDKTNYKNRKSAVEALGKHKCQQSKDILWRLMINDKVYAVQNAAFLKLQAFGEDVKLPRKKKGHLVKDINKKLGRVRDSLNEEFTPEKFNEKFRAMYPEEFDIYSFEKSGKFNQWVDNVLKSLPKK
;
A
#
# COMPACT_ATOMS: atom_id res chain seq x y z
N MET A 1 -12.60 0.80 28.53
CA MET A 1 -11.15 0.83 28.25
C MET A 1 -10.87 -0.28 27.25
N SER A 2 -10.03 -0.07 26.25
CA SER A 2 -9.66 -1.16 25.34
C SER A 2 -8.71 -2.09 26.07
N ASP A 3 -9.13 -3.34 26.29
CA ASP A 3 -8.27 -4.37 26.86
C ASP A 3 -7.29 -4.83 25.78
N PHE A 4 -6.04 -4.41 25.93
CA PHE A 4 -4.95 -4.84 25.04
C PHE A 4 -4.16 -5.97 25.68
N THR A 5 -3.73 -6.93 24.87
CA THR A 5 -2.83 -8.00 25.33
C THR A 5 -1.40 -7.46 25.42
N ALA A 6 -0.71 -7.72 26.53
CA ALA A 6 0.70 -7.30 26.72
C ALA A 6 1.70 -8.25 26.02
N GLU A 7 1.31 -9.51 25.83
CA GLU A 7 2.13 -10.53 25.17
C GLU A 7 2.16 -10.34 23.64
N PRO A 8 3.28 -10.69 22.97
CA PRO A 8 3.33 -10.77 21.52
C PRO A 8 2.28 -11.74 20.95
N PRO A 9 1.74 -11.47 19.75
CA PRO A 9 0.93 -12.44 19.03
C PRO A 9 1.72 -13.74 18.80
N ALA A 10 1.09 -14.90 19.01
CA ALA A 10 1.73 -16.21 18.79
C ALA A 10 2.24 -16.38 17.33
N ASN A 11 1.60 -15.71 16.37
CA ASN A 11 1.94 -15.71 14.95
C ASN A 11 2.73 -14.46 14.51
N ILE A 12 3.53 -13.85 15.40
CA ILE A 12 4.22 -12.59 15.11
C ILE A 12 5.08 -12.62 13.83
N GLU A 13 5.75 -13.73 13.53
CA GLU A 13 6.58 -13.86 12.33
C GLU A 13 5.75 -13.80 11.04
N GLU A 14 4.53 -14.34 11.06
CA GLU A 14 3.60 -14.21 9.94
C GLU A 14 3.08 -12.78 9.81
N LEU A 15 2.76 -12.13 10.93
CA LEU A 15 2.33 -10.73 10.93
C LEU A 15 3.44 -9.80 10.42
N LYS A 16 4.71 -10.08 10.72
CA LYS A 16 5.87 -9.36 10.16
C LYS A 16 5.96 -9.50 8.65
N LYS A 17 5.72 -10.71 8.11
CA LYS A 17 5.68 -10.94 6.65
C LYS A 17 4.52 -10.19 6.01
N LEU A 18 3.31 -10.31 6.56
CA LEU A 18 2.13 -9.61 6.06
C LEU A 18 2.30 -8.08 6.12
N ALA A 19 2.88 -7.54 7.19
CA ALA A 19 3.23 -6.13 7.30
C ALA A 19 4.37 -5.69 6.35
N GLY A 20 5.20 -6.63 5.91
CA GLY A 20 6.29 -6.42 4.96
C GLY A 20 5.86 -6.54 3.50
N ASP A 21 4.66 -7.04 3.21
CA ASP A 21 4.19 -7.31 1.86
C ASP A 21 3.84 -6.02 1.12
N LYS A 22 4.81 -5.50 0.37
CA LYS A 22 4.66 -4.29 -0.46
C LYS A 22 3.75 -4.46 -1.67
N THR A 23 3.38 -5.70 -1.99
CA THR A 23 2.55 -6.02 -3.17
C THR A 23 1.07 -6.15 -2.84
N ASN A 24 0.71 -6.10 -1.54
CA ASN A 24 -0.66 -6.23 -1.10
C ASN A 24 -0.96 -5.42 0.17
N TYR A 25 -1.60 -4.26 0.00
CA TYR A 25 -2.00 -3.39 1.10
C TYR A 25 -3.04 -4.06 2.00
N LYS A 26 -3.84 -5.02 1.50
CA LYS A 26 -4.82 -5.74 2.33
C LYS A 26 -4.10 -6.62 3.35
N ASN A 27 -3.00 -7.27 2.95
CA ASN A 27 -2.14 -8.01 3.87
C ASN A 27 -1.58 -7.09 4.96
N ARG A 28 -1.05 -5.92 4.57
CA ARG A 28 -0.54 -4.93 5.52
C ARG A 28 -1.63 -4.40 6.46
N LYS A 29 -2.83 -4.11 5.95
CA LYS A 29 -3.99 -3.71 6.78
C LYS A 29 -4.41 -4.81 7.75
N SER A 30 -4.47 -6.06 7.29
CA SER A 30 -4.78 -7.22 8.15
C SER A 30 -3.76 -7.35 9.28
N ALA A 31 -2.47 -7.18 8.97
CA ALA A 31 -1.42 -7.17 9.97
C ALA A 31 -1.59 -6.03 10.99
N VAL A 32 -1.94 -4.81 10.54
CA VAL A 32 -2.24 -3.68 11.45
C VAL A 32 -3.38 -4.01 12.42
N GLU A 33 -4.46 -4.62 11.91
CA GLU A 33 -5.60 -4.99 12.76
C GLU A 33 -5.25 -6.07 13.79
N ALA A 34 -4.43 -7.05 13.43
CA ALA A 34 -3.97 -8.08 14.35
C ALA A 34 -2.99 -7.52 15.41
N LEU A 35 -1.98 -6.77 14.97
CA LEU A 35 -0.98 -6.15 15.84
C LEU A 35 -1.60 -5.12 16.79
N GLY A 36 -2.63 -4.41 16.34
CA GLY A 36 -3.36 -3.42 17.13
C GLY A 36 -4.12 -3.98 18.34
N LYS A 37 -4.18 -5.31 18.51
CA LYS A 37 -4.74 -5.97 19.71
C LYS A 37 -3.69 -6.24 20.78
N HIS A 38 -2.41 -6.19 20.41
CA HIS A 38 -1.28 -6.55 21.27
C HIS A 38 -0.42 -5.32 21.56
N LYS A 39 -0.57 -4.72 22.74
CA LYS A 39 0.21 -3.56 23.19
C LYS A 39 1.57 -4.01 23.74
N CYS A 40 2.37 -4.63 22.89
CA CYS A 40 3.75 -5.02 23.17
C CYS A 40 4.72 -4.22 22.28
N GLN A 41 6.00 -4.20 22.64
CA GLN A 41 7.01 -3.42 21.90
C GLN A 41 7.11 -3.86 20.43
N GLN A 42 7.06 -5.17 20.16
CA GLN A 42 7.15 -5.69 18.79
C GLN A 42 6.01 -5.21 17.90
N SER A 43 4.77 -5.18 18.42
CA SER A 43 3.64 -4.62 17.69
C SER A 43 3.79 -3.13 17.45
N LYS A 44 4.21 -2.38 18.47
CA LYS A 44 4.44 -0.93 18.35
C LYS A 44 5.47 -0.62 17.27
N ASP A 45 6.60 -1.33 17.25
CA ASP A 45 7.69 -1.11 16.29
C ASP A 45 7.21 -1.33 14.84
N ILE A 46 6.47 -2.42 14.59
CA ILE A 46 5.94 -2.73 13.26
C ILE A 46 4.91 -1.68 12.84
N LEU A 47 4.00 -1.29 13.73
CA LEU A 47 3.01 -0.26 13.48
C LEU A 47 3.67 1.11 13.19
N TRP A 48 4.71 1.47 13.95
CA TRP A 48 5.48 2.70 13.73
C TRP A 48 6.13 2.71 12.34
N ARG A 49 6.76 1.58 11.96
CA ARG A 49 7.36 1.42 10.64
C ARG A 49 6.34 1.60 9.53
N LEU A 50 5.16 1.00 9.67
CA LEU A 50 4.05 1.11 8.69
C LEU A 50 3.52 2.56 8.62
N MET A 51 3.27 3.19 9.77
CA MET A 51 2.80 4.57 9.85
C MET A 51 3.71 5.52 9.07
N ILE A 52 5.03 5.40 9.22
CA ILE A 52 5.99 6.30 8.57
C ILE A 52 6.20 5.96 7.09
N ASN A 53 6.43 4.68 6.80
CA ASN A 53 7.07 4.30 5.54
C ASN A 53 6.10 3.81 4.46
N ASP A 54 4.89 3.40 4.83
CA ASP A 54 3.96 2.85 3.84
C ASP A 54 3.62 3.89 2.77
N LYS A 55 3.49 3.42 1.53
CA LYS A 55 3.13 4.26 0.38
C LYS A 55 1.63 4.41 0.22
N VAL A 56 0.86 3.53 0.86
CA VAL A 56 -0.60 3.55 0.90
C VAL A 56 -1.05 4.25 2.18
N TYR A 57 -1.64 5.43 2.02
CA TYR A 57 -2.03 6.32 3.10
C TYR A 57 -3.01 5.68 4.07
N ALA A 58 -3.91 4.81 3.61
CA ALA A 58 -4.82 4.12 4.51
C ALA A 58 -4.15 3.10 5.42
N VAL A 59 -3.01 2.52 5.01
CA VAL A 59 -2.20 1.68 5.91
C VAL A 59 -1.51 2.56 6.94
N GLN A 60 -0.95 3.69 6.52
CA GLN A 60 -0.35 4.68 7.44
C GLN A 60 -1.36 5.14 8.50
N ASN A 61 -2.55 5.53 8.06
CA ASN A 61 -3.63 6.00 8.93
C ASN A 61 -4.13 4.89 9.87
N ALA A 62 -4.30 3.66 9.38
CA ALA A 62 -4.71 2.55 10.24
C ALA A 62 -3.68 2.29 11.34
N ALA A 63 -2.38 2.27 11.01
CA ALA A 63 -1.32 2.06 11.99
C ALA A 63 -1.26 3.21 13.02
N PHE A 64 -1.40 4.46 12.56
CA PHE A 64 -1.50 5.64 13.43
C PHE A 64 -2.63 5.51 14.46
N LEU A 65 -3.84 5.11 14.04
CA LEU A 65 -4.97 4.96 14.95
C LEU A 65 -4.72 3.89 16.02
N LYS A 66 -4.05 2.78 15.67
CA LYS A 66 -3.68 1.75 16.65
C LYS A 66 -2.65 2.26 17.65
N LEU A 67 -1.63 2.99 17.19
CA LEU A 67 -0.61 3.60 18.06
C LEU A 67 -1.21 4.66 18.98
N GLN A 68 -2.12 5.49 18.49
CA GLN A 68 -2.86 6.45 19.30
C GLN A 68 -3.68 5.75 20.39
N ALA A 69 -4.35 4.63 20.04
CA ALA A 69 -5.10 3.84 21.00
C ALA A 69 -4.20 3.18 22.07
N PHE A 70 -2.94 2.90 21.74
CA PHE A 70 -1.92 2.48 22.70
C PHE A 70 -1.43 3.63 23.60
N GLY A 71 -1.77 4.89 23.31
CA GLY A 71 -1.32 6.06 24.05
C GLY A 71 0.08 6.55 23.63
N GLU A 72 0.56 6.16 22.45
CA GLU A 72 1.84 6.62 21.92
C GLU A 72 1.75 8.08 21.45
N ASP A 73 2.82 8.86 21.64
CA ASP A 73 2.94 10.19 21.05
C ASP A 73 3.33 10.07 19.56
N VAL A 74 2.32 10.02 18.70
CA VAL A 74 2.47 9.80 17.26
C VAL A 74 1.88 10.93 16.44
N LYS A 75 2.50 11.18 15.28
CA LYS A 75 2.03 12.16 14.29
C LYS A 75 1.88 11.48 12.94
N LEU A 76 0.66 11.48 12.41
CA LEU A 76 0.35 10.94 11.09
C LEU A 76 1.09 11.75 9.99
N PRO A 77 1.90 11.10 9.13
CA PRO A 77 2.52 11.78 8.00
C PRO A 77 1.48 12.39 7.05
N ARG A 78 1.83 13.53 6.43
CA ARG A 78 0.96 14.14 5.42
C ARG A 78 0.80 13.21 4.21
N LYS A 79 -0.43 13.07 3.72
CA LYS A 79 -0.71 12.33 2.49
C LYS A 79 0.10 12.89 1.32
N LYS A 80 0.92 12.05 0.69
CA LYS A 80 1.70 12.43 -0.49
C LYS A 80 0.77 12.71 -1.67
N LYS A 81 1.09 13.76 -2.44
CA LYS A 81 0.36 14.17 -3.65
C LYS A 81 1.25 13.95 -4.89
N GLY A 82 0.64 13.87 -6.06
CA GLY A 82 1.36 13.70 -7.34
C GLY A 82 1.81 12.26 -7.59
N HIS A 83 3.03 12.09 -8.09
CA HIS A 83 3.62 10.77 -8.35
C HIS A 83 4.12 10.15 -7.04
N LEU A 84 3.48 9.06 -6.62
CA LEU A 84 3.82 8.33 -5.40
C LEU A 84 5.06 7.44 -5.56
N VAL A 85 5.36 7.10 -6.81
CA VAL A 85 6.49 6.26 -7.22
C VAL A 85 7.23 6.95 -8.36
N LYS A 86 8.57 6.95 -8.25
CA LYS A 86 9.46 7.49 -9.27
C LYS A 86 9.24 6.78 -10.62
N ASP A 87 9.24 7.54 -11.70
CA ASP A 87 9.13 7.05 -13.08
C ASP A 87 7.86 6.22 -13.39
N ILE A 88 6.77 6.44 -12.65
CA ILE A 88 5.52 5.69 -12.84
C ILE A 88 4.99 5.76 -14.29
N ASN A 89 5.02 6.95 -14.93
CA ASN A 89 4.53 7.09 -16.30
C ASN A 89 5.36 6.25 -17.29
N LYS A 90 6.68 6.15 -17.08
CA LYS A 90 7.56 5.30 -17.88
C LYS A 90 7.23 3.81 -17.70
N LYS A 91 6.92 3.38 -16.47
CA LYS A 91 6.49 2.01 -16.17
C LYS A 91 5.16 1.70 -16.86
N LEU A 92 4.17 2.59 -16.78
CA LEU A 92 2.89 2.43 -17.48
C LEU A 92 3.06 2.36 -19.01
N GLY A 93 3.93 3.19 -19.59
CA GLY A 93 4.29 3.12 -21.00
C GLY A 93 4.87 1.76 -21.40
N ARG A 94 5.78 1.20 -20.59
CA ARG A 94 6.33 -0.14 -20.82
C ARG A 94 5.27 -1.24 -20.78
N VAL A 95 4.29 -1.14 -19.88
CA VAL A 95 3.16 -2.09 -19.84
C VAL A 95 2.35 -1.99 -21.12
N ARG A 96 1.96 -0.77 -21.52
CA ARG A 96 1.25 -0.52 -22.79
C ARG A 96 2.00 -1.11 -23.98
N ASP A 97 3.30 -0.82 -24.09
CA ASP A 97 4.12 -1.23 -25.22
C ASP A 97 4.33 -2.75 -25.26
N SER A 98 4.16 -3.45 -24.14
CA SER A 98 4.23 -4.92 -24.05
C SER A 98 2.95 -5.65 -24.49
N LEU A 99 1.84 -4.93 -24.68
CA LEU A 99 0.53 -5.50 -25.02
C LEU A 99 0.19 -5.42 -26.52
N ASN A 100 1.00 -4.71 -27.32
CA ASN A 100 0.79 -4.54 -28.77
C ASN A 100 -0.68 -4.22 -29.13
N GLU A 101 -1.32 -5.00 -30.02
CA GLU A 101 -2.70 -4.80 -30.47
C GLU A 101 -3.76 -5.30 -29.47
N GLU A 102 -3.37 -6.03 -28.42
CA GLU A 102 -4.29 -6.61 -27.44
C GLU A 102 -4.63 -5.67 -26.27
N PHE A 103 -4.59 -4.35 -26.50
CA PHE A 103 -4.81 -3.39 -25.43
C PHE A 103 -6.28 -3.40 -24.97
N THR A 104 -6.54 -3.96 -23.79
CA THR A 104 -7.77 -3.73 -23.01
C THR A 104 -7.42 -3.29 -21.59
N PRO A 105 -8.32 -2.57 -20.88
CA PRO A 105 -8.09 -2.19 -19.48
C PRO A 105 -7.80 -3.40 -18.57
N GLU A 106 -8.47 -4.52 -18.80
CA GLU A 106 -8.31 -5.76 -18.03
C GLU A 106 -6.91 -6.35 -18.26
N LYS A 107 -6.51 -6.55 -19.53
CA LYS A 107 -5.18 -7.06 -19.89
C LYS A 107 -4.07 -6.13 -19.42
N PHE A 108 -4.30 -4.80 -19.48
CA PHE A 108 -3.37 -3.82 -18.92
C PHE A 108 -3.21 -3.99 -17.42
N ASN A 109 -4.31 -4.12 -16.67
CA ASN A 109 -4.26 -4.27 -15.22
C ASN A 109 -3.57 -5.56 -14.79
N GLU A 110 -3.84 -6.67 -15.49
CA GLU A 110 -3.15 -7.95 -15.29
C GLU A 110 -1.65 -7.82 -15.55
N LYS A 111 -1.28 -7.24 -16.69
CA LYS A 111 0.13 -7.06 -17.07
C LYS A 111 0.86 -6.08 -16.15
N PHE A 112 0.20 -5.00 -15.73
CA PHE A 112 0.76 -4.04 -14.78
C PHE A 112 0.98 -4.68 -13.41
N ARG A 113 0.02 -5.46 -12.91
CA ARG A 113 0.18 -6.23 -11.67
C ARG A 113 1.34 -7.24 -11.76
N ALA A 114 1.49 -7.92 -12.90
CA ALA A 114 2.56 -8.89 -13.09
C ALA A 114 3.96 -8.24 -13.18
N MET A 115 4.09 -7.12 -13.91
CA MET A 115 5.37 -6.46 -14.14
C MET A 115 5.80 -5.54 -12.98
N TYR A 116 4.83 -4.89 -12.33
CA TYR A 116 5.06 -3.83 -11.33
C TYR A 116 4.07 -3.98 -10.16
N PRO A 117 4.12 -5.11 -9.41
CA PRO A 117 3.13 -5.43 -8.39
C PRO A 117 3.07 -4.41 -7.25
N GLU A 118 4.20 -3.85 -6.81
CA GLU A 118 4.22 -2.81 -5.78
C GLU A 118 3.53 -1.52 -6.25
N GLU A 119 3.80 -1.07 -7.47
CA GLU A 119 3.14 0.10 -8.03
C GLU A 119 1.65 -0.15 -8.24
N PHE A 120 1.28 -1.33 -8.72
CA PHE A 120 -0.12 -1.72 -8.86
C PHE A 120 -0.84 -1.66 -7.51
N ASP A 121 -0.24 -2.21 -6.45
CA ASP A 121 -0.76 -2.14 -5.07
C ASP A 121 -1.02 -0.69 -4.64
N ILE A 122 0.00 0.16 -4.76
CA ILE A 122 -0.06 1.56 -4.34
C ILE A 122 -1.17 2.30 -5.10
N TYR A 123 -1.17 2.24 -6.42
CA TYR A 123 -2.07 3.05 -7.23
C TYR A 123 -3.50 2.49 -7.29
N SER A 124 -3.69 1.17 -7.20
CA SER A 124 -5.02 0.57 -7.14
C SER A 124 -5.81 1.05 -5.92
N PHE A 125 -5.12 1.26 -4.79
CA PHE A 125 -5.73 1.88 -3.62
C PHE A 125 -5.83 3.41 -3.76
N GLU A 126 -4.72 4.09 -4.04
CA GLU A 126 -4.63 5.55 -3.95
C GLU A 126 -5.47 6.29 -5.01
N LYS A 127 -5.82 5.61 -6.09
CA LYS A 127 -6.74 6.15 -7.11
C LYS A 127 -8.21 5.84 -6.84
N SER A 128 -8.56 5.07 -5.80
CA SER A 128 -9.90 4.91 -5.22
C SER A 128 -11.05 4.95 -6.25
N GLY A 129 -11.17 3.90 -7.07
CA GLY A 129 -12.19 3.78 -8.11
C GLY A 129 -11.90 4.54 -9.41
N LYS A 130 -10.95 5.48 -9.42
CA LYS A 130 -10.48 6.22 -10.61
C LYS A 130 -9.20 5.66 -11.20
N PHE A 131 -8.86 4.42 -10.88
CA PHE A 131 -7.60 3.79 -11.30
C PHE A 131 -7.50 3.71 -12.84
N ASN A 132 -8.50 3.11 -13.49
CA ASN A 132 -8.54 3.00 -14.95
C ASN A 132 -8.52 4.38 -15.62
N GLN A 133 -9.31 5.33 -15.13
CA GLN A 133 -9.32 6.72 -15.63
C GLN A 133 -7.93 7.37 -15.53
N TRP A 134 -7.21 7.16 -14.42
CA TRP A 134 -5.86 7.68 -14.24
C TRP A 134 -4.87 7.04 -15.23
N VAL A 135 -4.94 5.71 -15.42
CA VAL A 135 -4.13 5.00 -16.42
C VAL A 135 -4.37 5.59 -17.81
N ASP A 136 -5.63 5.71 -18.23
CA ASP A 136 -5.99 6.24 -19.55
C ASP A 136 -5.43 7.64 -19.78
N ASN A 137 -5.54 8.52 -18.78
CA ASN A 137 -5.01 9.88 -18.86
C ASN A 137 -3.49 9.90 -19.00
N VAL A 138 -2.78 9.04 -18.26
CA VAL A 138 -1.32 8.92 -18.41
C VAL A 138 -0.98 8.40 -19.80
N LEU A 139 -1.61 7.33 -20.27
CA LEU A 139 -1.30 6.73 -21.56
C LEU A 139 -1.57 7.67 -22.74
N LYS A 140 -2.64 8.48 -22.68
CA LYS A 140 -2.94 9.52 -23.69
C LYS A 140 -1.91 10.64 -23.71
N SER A 141 -1.24 10.91 -22.59
CA SER A 141 -0.18 11.93 -22.49
C SER A 141 1.20 11.44 -22.96
N LEU A 142 1.39 10.12 -23.07
CA LEU A 142 2.64 9.54 -23.55
C LEU A 142 2.73 9.69 -25.08
N PRO A 143 3.95 9.86 -25.63
CA PRO A 143 4.14 9.79 -27.08
C PRO A 143 3.50 8.53 -27.66
N LYS A 144 2.84 8.71 -28.82
CA LYS A 144 2.36 7.58 -29.63
C LYS A 144 3.56 6.78 -30.11
N LYS A 145 3.38 5.46 -30.17
CA LYS A 145 4.36 4.55 -30.76
C LYS A 145 4.41 4.76 -32.27
#